data_AF-G4TM29-F1
#
_entry.id   AF-G4TM29-F1
#
_cell.length_a   1.000
_cell.length_b   1.000
_cell.length_c   1.000
_cell.angle_alpha   90.00
_cell.angle_beta   90.00
_cell.angle_gamma   90.00
#
_symmetry.space_group_name_H-M   'P 1'
#
loop_
_entity.id
_entity.type
_entity.pdbx_description
1 polymer ?
#
loop_
_entity_poly.entity_id
_entity_poly.type
_entity_poly.pdbx_seq_one_letter_code
_entity_poly.pdbx_strand_id
1 'polypeptide(L)'
;MLKEGPDLPIFVHPGNLSRLALWLVEATRDRIDPINVTRTKKKVLPFVLACLDERKGTYLVVGVLAAPEMGDLRKNQFGMAFLEAQSRSNARTRHSTFDTNVVEVDKEDLTSFLTKLQI
;
A
#
# COMPACT_ATOMS: atom_id res chain seq x y z
N MET A 1 -7.27 -1.22 5.81
CA MET A 1 -6.43 -0.71 6.92
C MET A 1 -6.58 -1.66 8.09
N LEU A 2 -5.48 -2.14 8.66
CA LEU A 2 -5.47 -2.96 9.87
C LEU A 2 -5.28 -2.03 11.07
N LYS A 3 -6.26 -2.00 11.97
CA LYS A 3 -6.27 -1.10 13.14
C LYS A 3 -6.26 -1.85 14.48
N GLU A 4 -6.80 -3.06 14.53
CA GLU A 4 -7.01 -3.83 15.76
C GLU A 4 -6.83 -5.33 15.47
N GLY A 5 -6.45 -6.11 16.47
CA GLY A 5 -6.35 -7.57 16.40
C GLY A 5 -5.15 -8.15 17.18
N PRO A 6 -5.23 -9.43 17.60
CA PRO A 6 -4.16 -10.07 18.38
C PRO A 6 -2.83 -10.17 17.61
N ASP A 7 -2.91 -10.33 16.29
CA ASP A 7 -1.73 -10.50 15.41
C ASP A 7 -1.22 -9.19 14.80
N LEU A 8 -1.82 -8.04 15.17
CA LEU A 8 -1.41 -6.73 14.66
C LEU A 8 0.11 -6.47 14.76
N PRO A 9 0.79 -6.82 15.88
CA PRO A 9 2.24 -6.63 16.00
C PRO A 9 3.07 -7.39 14.96
N ILE A 10 2.57 -8.52 14.43
CA ILE A 10 3.27 -9.33 13.42
C ILE A 10 3.31 -8.59 12.08
N PHE A 11 2.28 -7.80 11.79
CA PHE A 11 2.13 -7.04 10.54
C PHE A 11 2.80 -5.67 10.57
N VAL A 12 3.41 -5.27 11.68
CA VAL A 12 4.27 -4.08 11.80
C VAL A 12 5.65 -4.29 11.15
N HIS A 13 5.91 -5.47 10.59
CA HIS A 13 7.12 -5.73 9.80
C HIS A 13 6.85 -5.57 8.29
N PRO A 14 7.67 -4.80 7.54
CA PRO A 14 7.52 -4.57 6.09
C PRO A 14 7.32 -5.83 5.26
N GLY A 15 8.10 -6.88 5.52
CA GLY A 15 8.01 -8.14 4.79
C GLY A 15 6.68 -8.86 5.00
N ASN A 16 6.17 -8.88 6.23
CA ASN A 16 4.92 -9.57 6.56
C ASN A 16 3.72 -8.82 5.97
N LEU A 17 3.72 -7.49 6.10
CA LEU A 17 2.64 -6.66 5.56
C LEU A 17 2.62 -6.69 4.03
N SER A 18 3.79 -6.69 3.38
CA SER A 18 3.90 -6.82 1.93
C SER A 18 3.40 -8.18 1.43
N ARG A 19 3.74 -9.26 2.14
CA ARG A 19 3.27 -10.61 1.80
C ARG A 19 1.75 -10.72 1.94
N LEU A 20 1.20 -10.15 3.02
CA LEU A 20 -0.25 -10.08 3.22
C LEU A 20 -0.93 -9.24 2.12
N ALA A 21 -0.36 -8.09 1.75
CA ALA A 21 -0.91 -7.23 0.70
C ALA A 21 -0.99 -7.97 -0.65
N LEU A 22 0.08 -8.68 -1.03
CA LEU A 22 0.08 -9.50 -2.24
C LEU A 22 -0.95 -10.63 -2.18
N TRP A 23 -1.02 -11.35 -1.06
CA TRP A 23 -2.02 -12.40 -0.88
C TRP A 23 -3.45 -11.86 -0.95
N LEU A 24 -3.72 -10.69 -0.36
CA LEU A 24 -5.04 -10.05 -0.42
C LEU A 24 -5.42 -9.67 -1.85
N VAL A 25 -4.47 -9.13 -2.62
CA VAL A 25 -4.67 -8.83 -4.04
C VAL A 25 -5.03 -10.09 -4.82
N GLU A 26 -4.35 -11.20 -4.57
CA GLU A 26 -4.64 -12.48 -5.23
C GLU A 26 -6.00 -13.04 -4.79
N ALA A 27 -6.27 -13.07 -3.48
CA ALA A 27 -7.50 -13.62 -2.91
C ALA A 27 -8.76 -12.82 -3.27
N THR A 28 -8.61 -11.53 -3.58
CA THR A 28 -9.73 -10.66 -3.98
C THR A 28 -9.86 -10.48 -5.48
N ARG A 29 -8.91 -11.00 -6.28
CA ARG A 29 -8.82 -10.79 -7.73
C ARG A 29 -10.11 -11.12 -8.48
N ASP A 30 -10.74 -12.24 -8.13
CA ASP A 30 -11.96 -12.72 -8.81
C ASP A 30 -13.23 -12.00 -8.36
N ARG A 31 -13.16 -11.20 -7.29
CA ARG A 31 -14.30 -10.47 -6.72
C ARG A 31 -14.41 -9.04 -7.23
N ILE A 32 -13.40 -8.54 -7.94
CA ILE A 32 -13.40 -7.20 -8.53
C ILE A 32 -14.11 -7.33 -9.89
N ASP A 33 -15.33 -6.79 -9.96
CA ASP A 33 -16.31 -6.97 -11.04
C ASP A 33 -15.71 -6.87 -12.47
N PRO A 34 -15.95 -7.88 -13.35
CA PRO A 34 -15.67 -7.77 -14.78
C PRO A 34 -16.56 -6.75 -15.51
N ILE A 35 -17.59 -6.21 -14.85
CA ILE A 35 -18.66 -5.38 -15.45
C ILE A 35 -18.15 -4.01 -15.94
N ASN A 36 -17.10 -3.46 -15.35
CA ASN A 36 -16.50 -2.18 -15.76
C ASN A 36 -15.22 -2.31 -16.59
N VAL A 37 -14.76 -3.54 -16.84
CA VAL A 37 -13.56 -3.79 -17.64
C VAL A 37 -14.01 -4.18 -19.04
N THR A 38 -14.22 -3.17 -19.89
CA THR A 38 -14.24 -3.39 -21.34
C THR A 38 -12.98 -4.19 -21.69
N ARG A 39 -13.21 -5.25 -22.47
CA ARG A 39 -12.41 -6.46 -22.64
C ARG A 39 -11.00 -6.27 -23.24
N THR A 40 -10.45 -5.05 -23.23
CA THR A 40 -9.24 -4.68 -23.98
C THR A 40 -8.06 -4.20 -23.15
N LYS A 41 -8.18 -3.89 -21.85
CA LYS A 41 -7.00 -3.64 -20.99
C LYS A 41 -7.28 -4.07 -19.55
N LYS A 42 -6.78 -5.24 -19.15
CA LYS A 42 -6.66 -5.61 -17.72
C LYS A 42 -5.76 -4.54 -17.05
N LYS A 43 -6.38 -3.53 -16.44
CA LYS A 43 -5.64 -2.44 -15.79
C LYS A 43 -4.93 -2.99 -14.56
N VAL A 44 -3.69 -2.58 -14.34
CA VAL A 44 -2.98 -2.80 -13.08
C VAL A 44 -3.78 -2.13 -11.99
N LEU A 45 -4.04 -2.86 -10.91
CA LEU A 45 -4.75 -2.33 -9.76
C LEU A 45 -3.71 -2.00 -8.68
N PRO A 46 -3.49 -0.72 -8.38
CA PRO A 46 -2.69 -0.34 -7.22
C PRO A 46 -3.46 -0.70 -5.95
N PHE A 47 -2.77 -1.31 -5.00
CA PHE A 47 -3.32 -1.68 -3.71
C PHE A 47 -2.43 -1.13 -2.60
N VAL A 48 -3.07 -0.49 -1.62
CA VAL A 48 -2.40 0.12 -0.46
C VAL A 48 -2.89 -0.56 0.80
N LEU A 49 -1.95 -1.04 1.61
CA LEU A 49 -2.24 -1.62 2.91
C LEU A 49 -1.52 -0.82 3.99
N ALA A 50 -2.26 -0.42 5.03
CA ALA A 50 -1.72 0.27 6.20
C ALA A 50 -2.00 -0.56 7.45
N CYS A 51 -0.98 -0.74 8.29
CA CYS A 51 -1.06 -1.43 9.59
C CYS A 51 -0.60 -0.49 10.71
N LEU A 52 -1.38 -0.40 11.77
CA LEU A 52 -1.04 0.42 12.94
C LEU A 52 0.06 -0.24 13.78
N ASP A 53 1.12 0.51 14.09
CA ASP A 53 2.03 0.25 15.19
C ASP A 53 1.63 1.13 16.37
N GLU A 54 0.91 0.54 17.33
CA GLU A 54 0.42 1.26 18.50
C GLU A 54 1.54 1.76 19.40
N ARG A 55 2.70 1.07 19.43
CA ARG A 55 3.81 1.43 20.30
C ARG A 55 4.50 2.69 19.82
N LYS A 56 4.61 2.86 18.50
CA LYS A 56 5.21 4.03 17.87
C LYS A 56 4.19 5.14 17.56
N GLY A 57 2.90 4.82 17.52
CA GLY A 57 1.88 5.78 17.09
C GLY A 57 1.92 6.06 15.58
N THR A 58 2.44 5.12 14.80
CA THR A 58 2.63 5.25 13.35
C THR A 58 1.91 4.15 12.60
N TYR A 59 1.56 4.37 11.34
CA TYR A 59 1.16 3.31 10.42
C TYR A 59 2.32 2.93 9.52
N LEU A 60 2.58 1.63 9.43
CA LEU A 60 3.37 1.08 8.34
C LEU A 60 2.46 0.96 7.10
N VAL A 61 2.81 1.63 6.01
CA VAL A 61 2.06 1.67 4.77
C VAL A 61 2.87 1.00 3.67
N VAL A 62 2.25 0.05 2.96
CA VAL A 62 2.83 -0.68 1.84
C VAL A 62 1.97 -0.49 0.61
N GLY A 63 2.62 -0.16 -0.51
CA GLY A 63 2.01 -0.13 -1.83
C GLY A 63 2.44 -1.30 -2.70
N VAL A 64 1.48 -2.03 -3.26
CA VAL A 64 1.72 -3.14 -4.20
C VAL A 64 0.95 -2.92 -5.49
N LEU A 65 1.57 -3.27 -6.63
CA LEU A 65 0.92 -3.25 -7.93
C LEU A 65 0.53 -4.67 -8.31
N ALA A 66 -0.76 -4.91 -8.51
CA ALA A 66 -1.26 -6.18 -9.00
C ALA A 66 -0.99 -6.29 -10.51
N ALA A 67 -0.05 -7.14 -10.90
CA ALA A 67 0.19 -7.45 -12.31
C ALA A 67 -1.03 -8.18 -12.91
N PRO A 68 -1.58 -7.74 -14.06
CA PRO A 68 -2.74 -8.35 -14.68
C PRO A 68 -2.47 -9.75 -15.23
N GLU A 69 -1.19 -10.08 -15.43
CA GLU A 69 -0.71 -11.37 -15.92
C GLU A 69 0.60 -11.73 -15.21
N MET A 70 0.80 -13.03 -14.98
CA MET A 70 2.03 -13.56 -14.38
C MET A 70 3.21 -13.23 -15.30
N GLY A 71 4.21 -12.53 -14.78
CA GLY A 71 5.39 -12.10 -15.57
C GLY A 71 5.35 -10.68 -16.12
N ASP A 72 4.27 -9.91 -15.91
CA ASP A 72 4.26 -8.47 -16.22
C ASP A 72 5.11 -7.70 -15.19
N LEU A 73 6.35 -7.39 -15.58
CA LEU A 73 7.29 -6.61 -14.79
C LEU A 73 7.02 -5.11 -14.98
N ARG A 74 6.18 -4.53 -14.12
CA ARG A 74 6.02 -3.06 -14.06
C ARG A 74 6.81 -2.47 -12.91
N LYS A 75 7.44 -1.33 -13.18
CA LYS A 75 8.11 -0.53 -12.16
C LYS A 75 7.07 -0.07 -11.14
N ASN A 76 7.34 -0.32 -9.87
CA ASN A 76 6.48 0.13 -8.79
C ASN A 76 6.56 1.67 -8.66
N GLN A 77 5.44 2.35 -8.89
CA GLN A 77 5.34 3.81 -8.83
C GLN A 77 5.11 4.35 -7.41
N PHE A 78 4.83 3.46 -6.44
CA PHE A 78 4.56 3.85 -5.06
C PHE A 78 5.71 4.61 -4.40
N GLY A 79 6.96 4.35 -4.78
CA GLY A 79 8.10 5.11 -4.23
C GLY A 79 8.00 6.62 -4.49
N MET A 80 7.83 7.00 -5.74
CA MET A 80 7.65 8.42 -6.09
C MET A 80 6.33 8.96 -5.58
N ALA A 81 5.24 8.18 -5.67
CA ALA A 81 3.93 8.59 -5.21
C ALA A 81 3.89 8.88 -3.70
N PHE A 82 4.62 8.11 -2.87
CA PHE A 82 4.72 8.35 -1.43
C PHE A 82 5.53 9.60 -1.10
N LEU A 83 6.63 9.85 -1.82
CA LEU A 83 7.41 11.09 -1.67
C LEU A 83 6.58 12.32 -2.04
N GLU A 84 5.82 12.24 -3.13
CA GLU A 84 4.94 13.32 -3.56
C GLU A 84 3.77 13.52 -2.60
N ALA A 85 3.15 12.44 -2.13
CA ALA A 85 2.10 12.49 -1.12
C ALA A 85 2.60 13.14 0.18
N GLN A 86 3.81 12.78 0.64
CA GLN A 86 4.47 13.42 1.78
C GLN A 86 4.63 14.93 1.52
N SER A 87 5.20 15.33 0.38
CA SER A 87 5.42 16.74 0.04
C SER A 87 4.12 17.54 -0.03
N ARG A 88 3.03 16.95 -0.52
CA ARG A 88 1.72 17.62 -0.69
C ARG A 88 0.88 17.66 0.60
N SER A 89 1.07 16.70 1.49
CA SER A 89 0.33 16.60 2.75
C SER A 89 1.08 17.17 3.95
N ASN A 90 2.38 17.41 3.80
CA ASN A 90 3.31 17.70 4.90
C ASN A 90 3.27 16.61 6.01
N ALA A 91 2.93 15.38 5.64
CA ALA A 91 2.87 14.26 6.59
C ALA A 91 4.27 13.92 7.11
N ARG A 92 4.36 13.63 8.41
CA ARG A 92 5.56 13.07 9.01
C ARG A 92 5.68 11.62 8.58
N THR A 93 6.72 11.35 7.79
CA THR A 93 6.96 10.02 7.22
C THR A 93 8.41 9.60 7.35
N ARG A 94 8.62 8.28 7.41
CA ARG A 94 9.94 7.66 7.38
C ARG A 94 9.99 6.62 6.26
N HIS A 95 10.87 6.86 5.31
CA HIS A 95 11.06 5.99 4.14
C HIS A 95 12.21 5.02 4.37
N SER A 96 12.07 3.80 3.87
CA SER A 96 13.17 2.84 3.82
C SER A 96 14.13 3.21 2.68
N THR A 97 15.43 2.98 2.88
CA THR A 97 16.44 3.22 1.84
C THR A 97 16.35 2.20 0.70
N PHE A 98 15.86 0.98 0.97
CA PHE A 98 15.84 -0.12 0.01
C PHE A 98 14.45 -0.40 -0.56
N ASP A 99 13.41 -0.34 0.28
CA ASP A 99 12.04 -0.64 -0.12
C ASP A 99 11.23 0.65 -0.28
N THR A 100 11.30 1.25 -1.47
CA THR A 100 10.64 2.55 -1.74
C THR A 100 9.12 2.47 -1.67
N ASN A 101 8.54 1.27 -1.82
CA ASN A 101 7.10 1.05 -1.75
C ASN A 101 6.59 0.82 -0.32
N VAL A 102 7.41 1.14 0.69
CA VAL A 102 7.09 1.05 2.11
C VAL A 102 7.42 2.37 2.80
N VAL A 103 6.47 2.89 3.57
CA VAL A 103 6.63 4.14 4.32
C VAL A 103 5.96 4.04 5.68
N GLU A 104 6.62 4.49 6.74
CA GLU A 104 5.98 4.72 8.03
C GLU A 104 5.38 6.14 8.02
N VAL A 105 4.13 6.29 8.46
CA VAL A 105 3.40 7.57 8.50
C VAL A 105 2.84 7.79 9.90
N ASP A 106 2.97 8.98 10.47
CA ASP A 106 2.34 9.27 11.76
C ASP A 106 0.82 9.05 11.72
N LYS A 107 0.27 8.52 12.83
CA LYS A 107 -1.17 8.17 12.94
C LYS A 107 -2.09 9.35 12.65
N GLU A 108 -1.69 10.54 13.06
CA GLU A 108 -2.43 11.79 12.87
C GLU A 108 -2.42 12.25 11.40
N ASP A 109 -1.37 11.92 10.67
CA ASP A 109 -1.12 12.44 9.32
C ASP A 109 -1.62 11.47 8.23
N LEU A 110 -1.93 10.23 8.58
CA LEU A 110 -2.28 9.17 7.63
C LEU A 110 -3.43 9.56 6.68
N THR A 111 -4.52 10.13 7.20
CA THR A 111 -5.68 10.49 6.37
C THR A 111 -5.31 11.57 5.35
N SER A 112 -4.53 12.58 5.76
CA SER A 112 -4.02 13.62 4.87
C SER A 112 -3.11 13.01 3.80
N PHE A 113 -2.18 12.14 4.21
CA PHE A 113 -1.27 11.43 3.32
C PHE A 113 -2.02 10.62 2.25
N LEU A 114 -2.98 9.77 2.65
CA LEU A 114 -3.77 8.94 1.72
C LEU A 114 -4.64 9.77 0.77
N THR A 115 -5.14 10.91 1.21
CA THR A 115 -5.94 11.82 0.37
C THR A 115 -5.09 12.49 -0.72
N LYS A 116 -3.79 12.68 -0.48
CA LYS A 116 -2.84 13.28 -1.42
C LYS A 116 -2.07 12.25 -2.26
N LEU A 117 -2.26 10.96 -1.99
CA LEU A 117 -1.66 9.87 -2.73
C LEU A 117 -2.34 9.69 -4.09
N GLN A 118 -1.58 9.81 -5.16
CA GLN A 118 -2.04 9.64 -6.54
C GLN A 118 -1.15 8.62 -7.25
N ILE A 119 -1.78 7.67 -7.94
CA ILE A 119 -1.15 6.65 -8.80
C ILE A 119 -1.88 6.57 -10.13
#